data_AF-A0A352WU00-F1
#
_entry.id   AF-A0A352WU00-F1
#
_cell.length_a   1.000
_cell.length_b   1.000
_cell.length_c   1.000
_cell.angle_alpha   90.00
_cell.angle_beta   90.00
_cell.angle_gamma   90.00
#
_symmetry.space_group_name_H-M   'P 1'
#
loop_
_entity.id
_entity.type
_entity.pdbx_description
1 polymer ?
#
loop_
_entity_poly.entity_id
_entity_poly.type
_entity_poly.pdbx_seq_one_letter_code
_entity_poly.pdbx_strand_id
1 'polypeptide(L)' 'MSANYNPFDNVIKTIDTAAAILGYEEDDYAFLKYPERELKVSL' A
#
# COMPACT_ATOMS: atom_id res chain seq x y z
N MET A 1 11.06 14.08 18.60
CA MET A 1 9.76 13.84 17.94
C MET A 1 9.97 12.66 17.00
N SER A 2 9.82 11.44 17.51
CA SER A 2 10.02 10.21 16.73
C SER A 2 8.84 10.08 15.77
N ALA A 3 9.01 10.57 14.55
CA ALA A 3 8.05 10.35 13.48
C ALA A 3 7.89 8.82 13.34
N ASN A 4 6.67 8.34 13.55
CA ASN A 4 6.25 6.97 13.22
C ASN A 4 6.41 6.78 11.71
N TYR A 5 7.64 6.55 11.26
CA TYR A 5 7.95 6.25 9.89
C TYR A 5 7.46 4.83 9.63
N ASN A 6 6.30 4.71 9.01
CA ASN A 6 5.76 3.45 8.55
C ASN A 6 6.16 3.24 7.09
N PRO A 7 7.06 2.29 6.78
CA PRO A 7 7.46 2.00 5.41
C PRO A 7 6.27 1.64 4.52
N PHE A 8 5.22 1.06 5.10
CA PHE A 8 4.00 0.68 4.39
C PHE A 8 3.26 1.91 3.82
N ASP A 9 3.16 2.99 4.58
CA ASP A 9 2.47 4.21 4.14
C ASP A 9 3.15 4.84 2.91
N ASN A 10 4.48 4.72 2.82
CA ASN A 10 5.22 5.19 1.65
C ASN A 10 4.97 4.34 0.41
N VAL A 11 4.84 3.02 0.60
CA VAL A 11 4.50 2.11 -0.50
C VAL A 11 3.11 2.44 -1.04
N ILE A 12 2.11 2.63 -0.16
CA ILE A 12 0.75 3.01 -0.56
C ILE A 12 0.75 4.33 -1.36
N LYS A 13 1.42 5.38 -0.84
CA LYS A 13 1.51 6.67 -1.54
C LYS A 13 2.18 6.58 -2.91
N THR A 14 3.20 5.73 -3.03
CA THR A 14 3.91 5.53 -4.30
C THR A 14 3.02 4.85 -5.33
N ILE A 15 2.25 3.84 -4.89
CA ILE A 15 1.26 3.15 -5.72
C ILE A 15 0.16 4.12 -6.16
N ASP A 16 -0.39 4.93 -5.25
CA ASP A 16 -1.40 5.94 -5.57
C ASP A 16 -0.91 6.95 -6.61
N THR A 17 0.33 7.43 -6.43
CA THR A 17 0.94 8.39 -7.37
C THR A 17 1.16 7.76 -8.74
N ALA A 18 1.63 6.51 -8.79
CA ALA A 18 1.82 5.78 -10.04
C ALA A 18 0.48 5.48 -10.73
N ALA A 19 -0.55 5.10 -9.98
CA ALA A 19 -1.89 4.87 -10.50
C ALA A 19 -2.50 6.15 -11.07
N ALA A 20 -2.33 7.29 -10.40
CA ALA A 20 -2.78 8.59 -10.90
C ALA A 20 -2.06 9.03 -12.19
N ILE A 21 -0.76 8.71 -12.33
CA ILE A 21 0.01 9.00 -13.56
C ILE A 21 -0.45 8.10 -14.72
N LEU A 22 -0.72 6.83 -14.43
CA LEU A 22 -1.07 5.82 -15.43
C LEU A 22 -2.59 5.82 -15.75
N GLY A 23 -3.41 6.48 -14.94
CA GLY A 23 -4.85 6.60 -15.12
C GLY A 23 -5.63 5.33 -14.76
N TYR A 24 -5.09 4.50 -13.86
CA TYR A 24 -5.77 3.29 -13.38
C TYR A 24 -6.87 3.63 -12.36
N GLU A 25 -7.98 2.90 -12.42
CA GLU A 25 -9.05 3.01 -11.41
C GLU A 25 -8.62 2.32 -10.11
N GLU A 26 -9.20 2.73 -8.97
CA GLU A 26 -8.82 2.17 -7.65
C GLU A 26 -8.93 0.64 -7.59
N ASP A 27 -9.91 0.06 -8.28
CA ASP A 27 -10.12 -1.39 -8.35
C ASP A 27 -8.95 -2.13 -9.04
N ASP A 28 -8.25 -1.49 -9.98
CA ASP A 28 -7.15 -2.09 -10.73
C ASP A 28 -5.88 -2.27 -9.90
N TYR A 29 -5.74 -1.54 -8.80
CA TYR A 29 -4.53 -1.59 -7.96
C TYR A 29 -4.82 -1.75 -6.46
N ALA A 30 -6.10 -1.89 -6.07
CA ALA A 30 -6.52 -2.14 -4.69
C ALA A 30 -5.87 -3.40 -4.10
N PHE A 31 -5.61 -4.44 -4.91
CA PHE A 31 -4.95 -5.67 -4.45
C PHE A 31 -3.50 -5.44 -3.98
N LEU A 32 -2.84 -4.37 -4.43
CA LEU A 32 -1.50 -4.00 -3.95
C LEU A 32 -1.55 -3.33 -2.57
N LYS A 33 -2.68 -2.70 -2.23
CA LYS A 33 -2.93 -2.10 -0.90
C LYS A 33 -3.41 -3.13 0.12
N TYR A 34 -4.18 -4.11 -0.33
CA TYR A 34 -4.80 -5.12 0.52
C TYR A 34 -4.31 -6.52 0.12
N PRO A 35 -3.32 -7.08 0.83
CA PRO A 35 -2.82 -8.40 0.51
C PRO A 35 -3.93 -9.44 0.64
N GLU A 36 -3.99 -10.37 -0.31
CA GLU A 36 -5.03 -11.41 -0.34
C GLU A 36 -5.04 -12.29 0.92
N ARG A 37 -3.88 -12.48 1.56
CA ARG A 37 -3.72 -13.29 2.77
C ARG A 37 -2.70 -12.64 3.70
N GLU A 38 -3.11 -12.36 4.93
CA GLU A 38 -2.21 -11.98 6.02
C GLU A 38 -2.15 -13.14 7.02
N LEU A 39 -0.94 -13.66 7.30
CA LEU A 39 -0.74 -14.73 8.26
C LEU A 39 0.11 -14.22 9.42
N LYS A 40 -0.52 -14.03 10.58
CA LYS A 40 0.14 -13.67 11.84
C LYS A 40 0.44 -14.94 12.61
N VAL A 41 1.73 -15.25 12.78
CA VAL A 41 2.17 -16.31 13.70
C VAL A 41 2.55 -15.68 15.04
N SER A 42 2.05 -16.26 16.12
CA SER A 42 2.59 -16.02 17.47
C SER A 42 3.78 -16.96 17.66
N LEU A 43 4.93 -16.39 18.05
CA LEU A 43 6.12 -17.14 18.42
C LEU A 43 6.09 -17.47 19.91
#